data_AF-A0A7Z9C3F9-F1
#
_entry.id   AF-A0A7Z9C3F9-F1
#
_cell.length_a   1.000
_cell.length_b   1.000
_cell.length_c   1.000
_cell.angle_alpha   90.00
_cell.angle_beta   90.00
_cell.angle_gamma   90.00
#
_symmetry.space_group_name_H-M   'P 1'
#
loop_
_entity.id
_entity.type
_entity.pdbx_description
1 polymer ?
#
loop_
_entity_poly.entity_id
_entity_poly.type
_entity_poly.pdbx_seq_one_letter_code
_entity_poly.pdbx_strand_id
1 'polypeptide(L)'
;MANNKLETRYQKVFDLVYPQIKDQKNGVLYKVIHILLEARESEASEICNDLDIKDNASLDDDENVVVYLIDKPNAIPLQSSHDNWLKEKFRVFMNPNLGKIAWIVIIACFLVGVPVCIQYINKRKQKLTGNTTKLPPNSPSSQELPPITAALCLVVQASVFIDLKNKHPNALEDNRLSCYDVKMLIDYSSHFLCIGLEDVASIEEHLEITREEITNDSNQEVYIRIHIDKGQNLIGKQVPYILKRDLPSDGQRIIQRYNCLKNLSGLEHFNHI
;
A
#
# COMPACT_ATOMS: atom_id res chain seq x y z
N MET A 1 2.59 -4.26 18.03
CA MET A 1 1.11 -4.23 18.04
C MET A 1 0.45 -4.80 16.78
N ALA A 2 0.99 -4.60 15.56
CA ALA A 2 0.36 -5.12 14.34
C ALA A 2 0.33 -6.66 14.23
N ASN A 3 1.35 -7.37 14.75
CA ASN A 3 1.38 -8.84 14.76
C ASN A 3 0.23 -9.45 15.58
N ASN A 4 -0.06 -8.91 16.77
CA ASN A 4 -1.13 -9.43 17.63
C ASN A 4 -2.51 -9.36 16.94
N LYS A 5 -2.74 -8.34 16.09
CA LYS A 5 -4.00 -8.17 15.35
C LYS A 5 -4.14 -9.15 14.18
N LEU A 6 -3.02 -9.56 13.58
CA LEU A 6 -2.98 -10.56 12.51
C LEU A 6 -3.12 -11.98 13.07
N GLU A 7 -2.40 -12.27 14.16
CA GLU A 7 -2.49 -13.51 14.93
C GLU A 7 -3.93 -13.76 15.41
N THR A 8 -4.59 -12.72 15.95
CA THR A 8 -6.00 -12.80 16.35
C THR A 8 -6.94 -13.09 15.17
N ARG A 9 -6.61 -12.66 13.95
CA ARG A 9 -7.43 -12.93 12.75
C ARG A 9 -7.23 -14.35 12.24
N TYR A 10 -5.99 -14.85 12.22
CA TYR A 10 -5.72 -16.24 11.86
C TYR A 10 -6.32 -17.20 12.87
N GLN A 11 -6.23 -16.89 14.17
CA GLN A 11 -6.86 -17.70 15.20
C GLN A 11 -8.37 -17.81 14.98
N LYS A 12 -9.05 -16.70 14.68
CA LYS A 12 -10.49 -16.71 14.38
C LYS A 12 -10.85 -17.54 13.14
N VAL A 13 -10.04 -17.49 12.09
CA VAL A 13 -10.27 -18.30 10.89
C VAL A 13 -10.00 -19.77 11.19
N PHE A 14 -8.92 -20.07 11.91
CA PHE A 14 -8.59 -21.42 12.33
C PHE A 14 -9.69 -22.01 13.20
N ASP A 15 -10.20 -21.28 14.19
CA ASP A 15 -11.28 -21.73 15.07
C ASP A 15 -12.59 -22.01 14.31
N LEU A 16 -12.81 -21.33 13.17
CA LEU A 16 -13.99 -21.52 12.32
C LEU A 16 -13.85 -22.71 11.36
N VAL A 17 -12.65 -22.92 10.83
CA VAL A 17 -12.36 -23.95 9.83
C VAL A 17 -12.01 -25.29 10.48
N TYR A 18 -11.20 -25.28 11.54
CA TYR A 18 -10.63 -26.46 12.19
C TYR A 18 -11.68 -27.52 12.60
N PRO A 19 -12.84 -27.16 13.19
CA PRO A 19 -13.86 -28.14 13.55
C PRO A 19 -14.38 -28.96 12.36
N GLN A 20 -14.32 -28.42 11.15
CA GLN A 20 -14.83 -29.03 9.91
C GLN A 20 -13.79 -29.91 9.20
N ILE A 21 -12.52 -29.80 9.59
CA ILE A 21 -11.40 -30.50 8.96
C ILE A 21 -10.60 -31.40 9.92
N LYS A 22 -10.84 -31.33 11.24
CA LYS A 22 -10.07 -32.04 12.27
C LYS A 22 -10.00 -33.56 12.10
N ASP A 23 -11.05 -34.16 11.55
CA ASP A 23 -11.16 -35.62 11.33
C ASP A 23 -10.92 -36.00 9.85
N GLN A 24 -10.65 -35.00 9.00
CA GLN A 24 -10.42 -35.18 7.57
C GLN A 24 -9.00 -35.70 7.34
N LYS A 25 -8.89 -36.85 6.67
CA LYS A 25 -7.59 -37.49 6.40
C LYS A 25 -6.98 -37.11 5.05
N ASN A 26 -7.82 -36.77 4.08
CA ASN A 26 -7.43 -36.44 2.71
C ASN A 26 -8.15 -35.16 2.22
N GLY A 27 -7.53 -34.45 1.27
CA GLY A 27 -8.04 -33.24 0.64
C GLY A 27 -8.27 -32.10 1.61
N VAL A 28 -7.40 -31.97 2.61
CA VAL A 28 -7.59 -30.99 3.68
C VAL A 28 -7.42 -29.59 3.10
N LEU A 29 -6.37 -29.36 2.30
CA LEU A 29 -6.15 -28.07 1.64
C LEU A 29 -7.31 -27.69 0.70
N TYR A 30 -7.75 -28.65 -0.13
CA TYR A 30 -8.89 -28.49 -1.02
C TYR A 30 -10.16 -28.06 -0.25
N LYS A 31 -10.47 -28.76 0.85
CA LYS A 31 -11.65 -28.47 1.67
C LYS A 31 -11.56 -27.12 2.36
N VAL A 32 -10.38 -26.72 2.86
CA VAL A 32 -10.20 -25.42 3.49
C VAL A 32 -10.42 -24.28 2.48
N ILE A 33 -9.90 -24.40 1.26
CA ILE A 33 -10.09 -23.38 0.21
C ILE A 33 -11.60 -23.19 -0.07
N HIS A 34 -12.34 -24.29 -0.19
CA HIS A 34 -13.80 -24.24 -0.37
C HIS A 34 -14.56 -23.68 0.82
N ILE A 35 -14.14 -23.96 2.07
CA ILE A 35 -14.75 -23.33 3.25
C ILE A 35 -14.53 -21.81 3.25
N LEU A 36 -13.34 -21.36 2.86
CA LEU A 36 -13.01 -19.93 2.82
C LEU A 36 -13.71 -19.18 1.69
N LEU A 37 -14.07 -19.89 0.61
CA LEU A 37 -14.72 -19.36 -0.58
C LEU A 37 -16.11 -19.97 -0.79
N GLU A 38 -16.83 -20.31 0.29
CA GLU A 38 -18.15 -20.96 0.23
C GLU A 38 -19.15 -20.19 -0.67
N ALA A 39 -19.09 -18.85 -0.66
CA ALA A 39 -19.92 -17.99 -1.50
C ALA A 39 -19.43 -17.84 -2.96
N ARG A 40 -18.29 -18.45 -3.33
CA ARG A 40 -17.57 -18.29 -4.61
C ARG A 40 -16.90 -19.60 -5.04
N GLU A 41 -17.68 -20.67 -5.10
CA GLU A 41 -17.19 -22.02 -5.44
C GLU A 41 -16.38 -22.06 -6.75
N SER A 42 -16.73 -21.26 -7.75
CA SER A 42 -15.99 -21.20 -9.02
C SER A 42 -14.55 -20.68 -8.86
N GLU A 43 -14.33 -19.68 -7.99
CA GLU A 43 -12.98 -19.15 -7.70
C GLU A 43 -12.16 -20.20 -6.93
N ALA A 44 -12.80 -20.96 -6.04
CA ALA A 44 -12.15 -22.02 -5.29
C ALA A 44 -11.72 -23.18 -6.20
N SER A 45 -12.59 -23.60 -7.14
CA SER A 45 -12.25 -24.61 -8.14
C SER A 45 -11.12 -24.17 -9.07
N GLU A 46 -11.09 -22.89 -9.47
CA GLU A 46 -10.02 -22.33 -10.31
C GLU A 46 -8.66 -22.40 -9.59
N ILE A 47 -8.58 -21.95 -8.33
CA ILE A 47 -7.35 -22.03 -7.51
C ILE A 47 -6.88 -23.47 -7.36
N CYS A 48 -7.79 -24.40 -7.08
CA CYS A 48 -7.43 -25.81 -6.90
C CYS A 48 -6.89 -26.42 -8.19
N ASN A 49 -7.52 -26.12 -9.34
CA ASN A 49 -7.07 -26.65 -10.64
C ASN A 49 -5.71 -26.08 -11.06
N ASP A 50 -5.49 -24.78 -10.87
CA ASP A 50 -4.25 -24.10 -11.25
C ASP A 50 -3.03 -24.59 -10.46
N LEU A 51 -3.25 -25.03 -9.22
CA LEU A 51 -2.20 -25.48 -8.30
C LEU A 51 -2.14 -27.01 -8.15
N ASP A 52 -2.90 -27.77 -8.94
CA ASP A 52 -3.07 -29.22 -8.86
C ASP A 52 -3.45 -29.72 -7.44
N ILE A 53 -4.26 -28.94 -6.71
CA ILE A 53 -4.76 -29.29 -5.37
C ILE A 53 -5.97 -30.21 -5.53
N LYS A 54 -5.89 -31.41 -4.95
CA LYS A 54 -6.88 -32.48 -5.14
C LYS A 54 -7.72 -32.69 -3.88
N ASP A 55 -8.99 -33.02 -4.09
CA ASP A 55 -9.96 -33.35 -3.05
C ASP A 55 -9.66 -34.68 -2.32
N ASN A 56 -8.78 -35.49 -2.89
CA ASN A 56 -8.32 -36.76 -2.34
C ASN A 56 -6.82 -36.78 -1.99
N ALA A 57 -6.13 -35.63 -2.06
CA ALA A 57 -4.71 -35.50 -1.73
C ALA A 57 -4.44 -35.97 -0.29
N SER A 58 -3.32 -36.65 -0.05
CA SER A 58 -2.92 -36.94 1.33
C SER A 58 -2.47 -35.67 2.06
N LEU A 59 -2.41 -35.70 3.39
CA LEU A 59 -1.82 -34.60 4.17
C LEU A 59 -0.37 -34.29 3.77
N ASP A 60 0.39 -35.30 3.34
CA ASP A 60 1.77 -35.11 2.89
C ASP A 60 1.81 -34.49 1.48
N ASP A 61 0.85 -34.81 0.61
CA ASP A 61 0.71 -34.14 -0.69
C ASP A 61 0.33 -32.67 -0.52
N ASP A 62 -0.63 -32.38 0.37
CA ASP A 62 -1.01 -31.01 0.74
C ASP A 62 0.19 -30.23 1.32
N GLU A 63 0.98 -30.88 2.17
CA GLU A 63 2.22 -30.31 2.72
C GLU A 63 3.28 -30.07 1.62
N ASN A 64 3.41 -30.96 0.65
CA ASN A 64 4.32 -30.78 -0.47
C ASN A 64 3.91 -29.61 -1.38
N VAL A 65 2.61 -29.40 -1.61
CA VAL A 65 2.10 -28.21 -2.31
C VAL A 65 2.46 -26.95 -1.52
N VAL A 66 2.24 -26.98 -0.20
CA VAL A 66 2.61 -25.90 0.73
C VAL A 66 4.11 -25.58 0.64
N VAL A 67 4.98 -26.59 0.75
CA VAL A 67 6.45 -26.43 0.68
C VAL A 67 6.88 -25.94 -0.69
N TYR A 68 6.29 -26.48 -1.76
CA TYR A 68 6.56 -26.05 -3.13
C TYR A 68 6.22 -24.57 -3.35
N LEU A 69 5.10 -24.09 -2.81
CA LEU A 69 4.70 -22.68 -2.90
C LEU A 69 5.63 -21.76 -2.10
N ILE A 70 6.18 -22.24 -0.98
CA ILE A 70 7.17 -21.52 -0.18
C ILE A 70 8.51 -21.42 -0.93
N ASP A 71 8.98 -22.53 -1.49
CA ASP A 71 10.28 -22.61 -2.16
C ASP A 71 10.26 -21.96 -3.56
N LYS A 72 9.12 -21.99 -4.23
CA LYS A 72 8.90 -21.45 -5.58
C LYS A 72 7.70 -20.50 -5.60
N PRO A 73 7.81 -19.30 -5.03
CA PRO A 73 6.72 -18.30 -5.03
C PRO A 73 6.30 -17.85 -6.43
N ASN A 74 7.14 -18.08 -7.45
CA ASN A 74 6.84 -17.78 -8.85
C ASN A 74 5.96 -18.85 -9.53
N ALA A 75 5.68 -19.97 -8.86
CA ALA A 75 4.85 -21.05 -9.38
C ALA A 75 3.34 -20.81 -9.14
N ILE A 76 3.01 -19.83 -8.31
CA ILE A 76 1.69 -19.20 -8.34
C ILE A 76 1.59 -18.51 -9.72
N PRO A 77 0.50 -18.67 -10.49
CA PRO A 77 0.30 -18.00 -11.78
C PRO A 77 0.15 -16.48 -11.57
N LEU A 78 1.28 -15.85 -11.26
CA LEU A 78 1.42 -14.44 -10.95
C LEU A 78 2.32 -13.85 -12.02
N GLN A 79 1.72 -13.36 -13.10
CA GLN A 79 2.46 -12.54 -14.06
C GLN A 79 2.98 -11.28 -13.34
N SER A 80 4.30 -11.22 -13.20
CA SER A 80 5.12 -10.09 -12.78
C SER A 80 5.03 -9.67 -11.30
N SER A 81 5.96 -10.18 -10.48
CA SER A 81 6.81 -9.31 -9.67
C SER A 81 8.00 -10.11 -9.13
N HIS A 82 9.21 -9.69 -9.50
CA HIS A 82 10.44 -10.14 -8.85
C HIS A 82 10.47 -9.56 -7.44
N ASP A 83 10.17 -10.33 -6.40
CA ASP A 83 10.40 -9.85 -5.03
C ASP A 83 10.84 -10.95 -4.06
N ASN A 84 12.12 -10.87 -3.68
CA ASN A 84 12.74 -11.61 -2.57
C ASN A 84 12.10 -11.28 -1.20
N TRP A 85 11.24 -10.26 -1.14
CA TRP A 85 10.51 -9.85 0.07
C TRP A 85 9.44 -10.85 0.49
N LEU A 86 8.69 -11.45 -0.45
CA LEU A 86 7.72 -12.49 -0.13
C LEU A 86 8.42 -13.70 0.48
N LYS A 87 9.56 -14.11 -0.09
CA LYS A 87 10.39 -15.21 0.44
C LYS A 87 10.80 -14.98 1.90
N GLU A 88 11.29 -13.78 2.24
CA GLU A 88 11.74 -13.47 3.60
C GLU A 88 10.58 -13.41 4.59
N LYS A 89 9.42 -12.87 4.17
CA LYS A 89 8.21 -12.84 5.02
C LYS A 89 7.58 -14.22 5.22
N PHE A 90 7.54 -15.07 4.20
CA PHE A 90 7.12 -16.46 4.35
C PHE A 90 8.06 -17.17 5.34
N ARG A 91 9.38 -17.02 5.21
CA ARG A 91 10.34 -17.67 6.13
C ARG A 91 10.20 -17.20 7.59
N VAL A 92 9.94 -15.91 7.83
CA VAL A 92 9.80 -15.33 9.18
C VAL A 92 8.46 -15.66 9.84
N PHE A 93 7.39 -15.87 9.06
CA PHE A 93 6.08 -16.24 9.60
C PHE A 93 6.00 -17.74 9.98
N MET A 94 6.95 -18.55 9.50
CA MET A 94 6.93 -20.01 9.64
C MET A 94 7.56 -20.45 10.97
N ASN A 95 6.78 -20.51 12.04
CA ASN A 95 7.22 -21.08 13.33
C ASN A 95 7.14 -22.62 13.31
N PRO A 96 8.25 -23.37 13.32
CA PRO A 96 8.28 -24.82 13.11
C PRO A 96 7.49 -25.66 14.14
N ASN A 97 6.96 -25.06 15.21
CA ASN A 97 6.16 -25.72 16.23
C ASN A 97 4.65 -25.82 15.94
N LEU A 98 4.16 -25.32 14.80
CA LEU A 98 2.76 -25.47 14.39
C LEU A 98 2.52 -26.82 13.68
N GLY A 99 1.43 -27.52 14.03
CA GLY A 99 1.08 -28.81 13.41
C GLY A 99 0.60 -28.68 11.96
N LYS A 100 0.72 -29.77 11.16
CA LYS A 100 0.44 -29.81 9.70
C LYS A 100 -0.88 -29.14 9.28
N ILE A 101 -1.95 -29.36 10.03
CA ILE A 101 -3.28 -28.79 9.72
C ILE A 101 -3.30 -27.26 9.87
N ALA A 102 -2.59 -26.71 10.86
CA ALA A 102 -2.50 -25.26 11.03
C ALA A 102 -1.76 -24.60 9.86
N TRP A 103 -0.75 -25.27 9.31
CA TRP A 103 -0.04 -24.80 8.11
C TRP A 103 -0.92 -24.75 6.88
N ILE A 104 -1.69 -25.82 6.66
CA ILE A 104 -2.62 -25.92 5.54
C ILE A 104 -3.65 -24.77 5.59
N VAL A 105 -4.19 -24.47 6.78
CA VAL A 105 -5.15 -23.36 6.95
C VAL A 105 -4.53 -22.00 6.66
N ILE A 106 -3.31 -21.74 7.15
CA ILE A 106 -2.61 -20.46 6.91
C ILE A 106 -2.38 -20.25 5.41
N ILE A 107 -1.92 -21.28 4.69
CA ILE A 107 -1.64 -21.17 3.26
C ILE A 107 -2.91 -21.07 2.43
N ALA A 108 -3.97 -21.80 2.77
CA ALA A 108 -5.26 -21.62 2.13
C ALA A 108 -5.77 -20.16 2.27
N CYS A 109 -5.56 -19.51 3.42
CA CYS A 109 -5.90 -18.10 3.60
C CYS A 109 -5.10 -17.18 2.66
N PHE A 110 -3.82 -17.49 2.43
CA PHE A 110 -3.01 -16.77 1.45
C PHE A 110 -3.47 -17.02 0.02
N LEU A 111 -3.73 -18.27 -0.36
CA LEU A 111 -4.18 -18.64 -1.70
C LEU A 111 -5.52 -18.01 -2.07
N VAL A 112 -6.44 -17.86 -1.11
CA VAL A 112 -7.71 -17.18 -1.31
C VAL A 112 -7.56 -15.64 -1.32
N GLY A 113 -6.68 -15.11 -0.48
CA GLY A 113 -6.43 -13.67 -0.38
C GLY A 113 -5.68 -13.08 -1.58
N VAL A 114 -4.79 -13.86 -2.19
CA VAL A 114 -3.92 -13.43 -3.31
C VAL A 114 -4.73 -13.07 -4.56
N PRO A 115 -5.69 -13.86 -5.06
CA PRO A 115 -6.56 -13.50 -6.18
C PRO A 115 -7.33 -12.20 -5.96
N VAL A 116 -7.86 -11.98 -4.76
CA VAL A 116 -8.56 -10.72 -4.42
C VAL A 116 -7.59 -9.53 -4.49
N CYS A 117 -6.35 -9.71 -4.03
CA CYS A 117 -5.30 -8.70 -4.13
C CYS A 117 -4.86 -8.47 -5.58
N ILE A 118 -4.71 -9.54 -6.38
CA ILE A 118 -4.36 -9.47 -7.80
C ILE A 118 -5.47 -8.80 -8.60
N GLN A 119 -6.72 -9.19 -8.43
CA GLN A 119 -7.86 -8.56 -9.09
C GLN A 119 -7.98 -7.08 -8.72
N TYR A 120 -7.72 -6.73 -7.45
CA TYR A 120 -7.65 -5.34 -7.03
C TYR A 120 -6.52 -4.56 -7.73
N ILE A 121 -5.32 -5.17 -7.84
CA ILE A 121 -4.18 -4.58 -8.55
C ILE A 121 -4.43 -4.49 -10.06
N ASN A 122 -4.98 -5.53 -10.68
CA ASN A 122 -5.26 -5.62 -12.11
C ASN A 122 -6.42 -4.72 -12.52
N LYS A 123 -7.47 -4.57 -11.71
CA LYS A 123 -8.52 -3.55 -11.91
C LYS A 123 -7.93 -2.14 -11.83
N ARG A 124 -6.92 -1.91 -10.99
CA ARG A 124 -6.14 -0.65 -10.97
C ARG A 124 -5.30 -0.47 -12.24
N LYS A 125 -4.66 -1.53 -12.75
CA LYS A 125 -3.87 -1.50 -14.00
C LYS A 125 -4.76 -1.32 -15.25
N GLN A 126 -5.93 -1.94 -15.30
CA GLN A 126 -6.89 -1.77 -16.40
C GLN A 126 -7.57 -0.39 -16.40
N LYS A 127 -7.81 0.22 -15.23
CA LYS A 127 -8.21 1.64 -15.15
C LYS A 127 -7.14 2.61 -15.68
N LEU A 128 -5.88 2.20 -15.77
CA LEU A 128 -4.80 2.96 -16.42
C LEU A 128 -4.74 2.76 -17.96
N THR A 129 -5.40 1.75 -18.52
CA THR A 129 -5.24 1.36 -19.96
C THR A 129 -6.50 1.49 -20.82
N GLY A 130 -7.64 1.89 -20.24
CA GLY A 130 -8.89 2.11 -20.98
C GLY A 130 -8.99 3.49 -21.62
N ASN A 131 -8.43 3.66 -22.83
CA ASN A 131 -8.99 4.43 -23.95
C ASN A 131 -7.94 4.52 -25.09
N THR A 132 -7.77 3.46 -25.84
CA THR A 132 -7.19 3.54 -27.20
C THR A 132 -8.14 2.88 -28.19
N THR A 133 -9.16 3.65 -28.59
CA THR A 133 -9.94 3.36 -29.78
C THR A 133 -8.99 3.42 -30.98
N LYS A 134 -8.75 2.28 -31.62
CA LYS A 134 -7.97 2.16 -32.85
C LYS A 134 -8.62 2.97 -33.97
N LEU A 135 -7.86 3.88 -34.59
CA LEU A 135 -8.06 4.43 -35.95
C LEU A 135 -6.67 4.89 -36.48
N PRO A 136 -6.49 4.99 -37.81
CA PRO A 136 -5.43 4.32 -38.57
C PRO A 136 -4.10 5.10 -38.62
N PRO A 137 -3.00 4.46 -39.08
CA PRO A 137 -1.66 5.02 -38.96
C PRO A 137 -1.43 6.04 -40.09
N ASN A 138 -1.11 7.28 -39.72
CA ASN A 138 -0.22 8.17 -40.50
C ASN A 138 0.14 9.43 -39.69
N SER A 139 1.40 9.47 -39.21
CA SER A 139 2.24 10.67 -38.97
C SER A 139 1.89 11.62 -37.80
N PRO A 140 2.85 12.42 -37.27
CA PRO A 140 4.26 12.16 -36.96
C PRO A 140 4.60 12.42 -35.47
N SER A 141 5.64 11.75 -34.96
CA SER A 141 6.46 12.10 -33.79
C SER A 141 5.72 12.63 -32.54
N SER A 142 5.35 11.72 -31.63
CA SER A 142 4.95 12.08 -30.27
C SER A 142 6.06 12.86 -29.56
N GLN A 143 5.84 14.16 -29.36
CA GLN A 143 6.49 14.90 -28.31
C GLN A 143 6.08 14.27 -26.98
N GLU A 144 7.07 13.83 -26.22
CA GLU A 144 6.93 13.30 -24.87
C GLU A 144 6.28 14.39 -24.00
N LEU A 145 5.05 14.18 -23.52
CA LEU A 145 4.44 15.10 -22.55
C LEU A 145 5.34 15.15 -21.30
N PRO A 146 5.54 16.34 -20.70
CA PRO A 146 6.37 16.47 -19.51
C PRO A 146 5.84 15.57 -18.38
N PRO A 147 6.72 14.98 -17.56
CA PRO A 147 6.31 14.12 -16.45
C PRO A 147 5.42 14.92 -15.48
N ILE A 148 4.17 14.47 -15.30
CA ILE A 148 3.21 15.11 -14.40
C ILE A 148 3.79 15.08 -12.98
N THR A 149 3.83 16.21 -12.27
CA THR A 149 4.41 16.26 -10.91
C THR A 149 3.31 16.40 -9.87
N ALA A 150 3.56 15.92 -8.64
CA ALA A 150 2.58 15.99 -7.56
C ALA A 150 2.99 17.03 -6.52
N ALA A 151 2.00 17.72 -5.97
CA ALA A 151 2.14 18.56 -4.79
C ALA A 151 1.58 17.81 -3.58
N LEU A 152 2.45 17.51 -2.62
CA LEU A 152 2.06 17.02 -1.31
C LEU A 152 1.94 18.19 -0.34
N CYS A 153 0.73 18.45 0.08
CA CYS A 153 0.37 19.50 1.03
C CYS A 153 0.15 18.85 2.40
N LEU A 154 0.83 19.36 3.43
CA LEU A 154 0.79 18.84 4.79
C LEU A 154 0.49 19.99 5.77
N VAL A 155 -0.26 19.70 6.83
CA VAL A 155 -0.42 20.58 7.98
C VAL A 155 0.20 19.89 9.17
N VAL A 156 1.21 20.51 9.78
CA VAL A 156 1.95 19.97 10.94
C VAL A 156 2.01 21.04 12.04
N GLN A 157 2.31 20.63 13.28
CA GLN A 157 2.61 21.60 14.34
C GLN A 157 3.95 22.32 14.06
N ALA A 158 4.04 23.60 14.46
CA ALA A 158 5.24 24.42 14.28
C ALA A 158 6.49 23.78 14.90
N SER A 159 6.34 23.11 16.04
CA SER A 159 7.42 22.35 16.71
C SER A 159 8.04 21.29 15.79
N VAL A 160 7.23 20.57 15.01
CA VAL A 160 7.68 19.53 14.06
C VAL A 160 8.50 20.16 12.94
N PHE A 161 8.04 21.30 12.41
CA PHE A 161 8.75 22.04 11.36
C PHE A 161 10.08 22.61 11.87
N ILE A 162 10.10 23.15 13.09
CA ILE A 162 11.32 23.66 13.74
C ILE A 162 12.30 22.51 14.01
N ASP A 163 11.81 21.36 14.47
CA ASP A 163 12.63 20.16 14.66
C ASP A 163 13.28 19.70 13.35
N LEU A 164 12.53 19.70 12.25
CA LEU A 164 13.07 19.40 10.92
C LEU A 164 14.16 20.40 10.55
N LYS A 165 13.91 21.71 10.73
CA LYS A 165 14.86 22.79 10.44
C LYS A 165 16.15 22.65 11.28
N ASN A 166 16.03 22.28 12.55
CA ASN A 166 17.17 22.16 13.46
C ASN A 166 17.99 20.89 13.20
N LYS A 167 17.33 19.76 12.90
CA LYS A 167 17.99 18.47 12.63
C LYS A 167 18.61 18.42 11.22
N HIS A 168 18.04 19.15 10.28
CA HIS A 168 18.48 19.20 8.89
C HIS A 168 18.57 20.65 8.39
N PRO A 169 19.56 21.45 8.85
CA PRO A 169 19.68 22.85 8.46
C PRO A 169 19.83 23.03 6.94
N ASN A 170 20.54 22.12 6.28
CA ASN A 170 20.73 22.12 4.82
C ASN A 170 19.45 21.77 4.04
N ALA A 171 18.44 21.15 4.68
CA ALA A 171 17.17 20.81 4.02
C ALA A 171 16.34 22.06 3.71
N LEU A 172 16.57 23.18 4.41
CA LEU A 172 15.94 24.47 4.11
C LEU A 172 16.81 25.34 3.17
N GLU A 173 18.13 25.19 3.20
CA GLU A 173 19.03 25.92 2.28
C GLU A 173 18.86 25.44 0.83
N ASP A 174 18.83 24.11 0.63
CA ASP A 174 18.60 23.51 -0.69
C ASP A 174 17.11 23.22 -0.96
N ASN A 175 16.26 23.39 0.05
CA ASN A 175 14.85 22.97 0.05
C ASN A 175 14.63 21.47 -0.24
N ARG A 176 15.66 20.61 -0.15
CA ARG A 176 15.56 19.19 -0.53
C ARG A 176 15.31 18.30 0.69
N LEU A 177 14.32 17.42 0.55
CA LEU A 177 13.95 16.45 1.58
C LEU A 177 14.37 15.04 1.21
N SER A 178 14.85 14.29 2.20
CA SER A 178 15.02 12.85 2.06
C SER A 178 13.68 12.13 2.08
N CYS A 179 13.68 10.87 1.63
CA CYS A 179 12.51 9.99 1.72
C CYS A 179 12.05 9.79 3.18
N TYR A 180 13.00 9.84 4.12
CA TYR A 180 12.73 9.73 5.56
C TYR A 180 12.01 10.98 6.08
N ASP A 181 12.48 12.17 5.71
CA ASP A 181 11.90 13.45 6.17
C ASP A 181 10.45 13.61 5.74
N VAL A 182 10.14 13.27 4.48
CA VAL A 182 8.76 13.32 3.98
C VAL A 182 7.87 12.33 4.73
N LYS A 183 8.36 11.11 5.03
CA LYS A 183 7.60 10.13 5.82
C LYS A 183 7.35 10.61 7.23
N MET A 184 8.35 11.23 7.85
CA MET A 184 8.24 11.82 9.17
C MET A 184 7.20 12.95 9.20
N LEU A 185 7.22 13.87 8.22
CA LEU A 185 6.21 14.91 8.10
C LEU A 185 4.79 14.36 7.89
N ILE A 186 4.63 13.30 7.09
CA ILE A 186 3.34 12.61 6.93
C ILE A 186 2.86 12.02 8.26
N ASP A 187 3.77 11.47 9.08
CA ASP A 187 3.42 10.84 10.36
C ASP A 187 3.01 11.85 11.44
N TYR A 188 3.52 13.07 11.34
CA TYR A 188 3.21 14.16 12.26
C TYR A 188 2.19 15.18 11.73
N SER A 189 1.63 14.95 10.53
CA SER A 189 0.61 15.84 9.99
C SER A 189 -0.77 15.60 10.63
N SER A 190 -1.50 16.68 10.90
CA SER A 190 -2.93 16.63 11.25
C SER A 190 -3.80 16.48 10.01
N HIS A 191 -3.39 17.14 8.92
CA HIS A 191 -4.08 17.13 7.64
C HIS A 191 -3.11 16.95 6.48
N PHE A 192 -3.58 16.30 5.42
CA PHE A 192 -2.80 16.21 4.18
C PHE A 192 -3.67 16.13 2.93
N LEU A 193 -3.07 16.58 1.82
CA LEU A 193 -3.66 16.50 0.49
C LEU A 193 -2.55 16.29 -0.54
N CYS A 194 -2.73 15.35 -1.45
CA CYS A 194 -1.82 15.17 -2.58
C CYS A 194 -2.56 15.33 -3.89
N ILE A 195 -2.18 16.33 -4.68
CA ILE A 195 -2.88 16.77 -5.90
C ILE A 195 -1.90 17.07 -7.04
N GLY A 196 -2.44 17.25 -8.24
CA GLY A 196 -1.67 17.79 -9.37
C GLY A 196 -1.21 19.21 -9.06
N LEU A 197 -0.05 19.60 -9.61
CA LEU A 197 0.56 20.89 -9.32
C LEU A 197 -0.29 22.06 -9.88
N GLU A 198 -1.04 21.79 -10.93
CA GLU A 198 -2.03 22.67 -11.58
C GLU A 198 -3.19 23.07 -10.66
N ASP A 199 -3.60 22.18 -9.74
CA ASP A 199 -4.77 22.38 -8.88
C ASP A 199 -4.40 23.02 -7.54
N VAL A 200 -3.12 23.24 -7.26
CA VAL A 200 -2.66 23.76 -5.96
C VAL A 200 -3.17 25.17 -5.68
N ALA A 201 -3.14 26.03 -6.70
CA ALA A 201 -3.48 27.44 -6.53
C ALA A 201 -4.92 27.64 -6.05
N SER A 202 -5.86 26.84 -6.56
CA SER A 202 -7.26 26.92 -6.16
C SER A 202 -7.46 26.43 -4.72
N ILE A 203 -6.71 25.43 -4.27
CA ILE A 203 -6.76 24.99 -2.87
C ILE A 203 -6.13 26.02 -1.93
N GLU A 204 -4.95 26.55 -2.27
CA GLU A 204 -4.24 27.51 -1.41
C GLU A 204 -4.99 28.85 -1.26
N GLU A 205 -5.83 29.25 -2.22
CA GLU A 205 -6.66 30.45 -2.13
C GLU A 205 -7.64 30.43 -0.95
N HIS A 206 -8.07 29.24 -0.52
CA HIS A 206 -9.01 29.07 0.59
C HIS A 206 -8.32 29.04 1.96
N LEU A 207 -6.98 28.93 2.02
CA LEU A 207 -6.25 28.84 3.28
C LEU A 207 -6.05 30.22 3.91
N GLU A 208 -6.41 30.35 5.20
CA GLU A 208 -6.08 31.55 5.96
C GLU A 208 -4.62 31.51 6.46
N ILE A 209 -3.72 32.08 5.68
CA ILE A 209 -2.27 32.09 5.96
C ILE A 209 -1.82 33.39 6.64
N THR A 210 -0.92 33.29 7.61
CA THR A 210 -0.27 34.43 8.28
C THR A 210 1.20 34.57 7.85
N ARG A 211 1.72 35.81 7.83
CA ARG A 211 3.12 36.14 7.53
C ARG A 211 4.03 36.19 8.77
N GLU A 212 3.53 35.71 9.89
CA GLU A 212 4.30 35.62 11.14
C GLU A 212 5.46 34.65 10.97
N GLU A 213 6.56 34.92 11.68
CA GLU A 213 7.63 33.94 11.78
C GLU A 213 7.12 32.67 12.46
N ILE A 214 7.54 31.52 11.95
CA ILE A 214 7.25 30.24 12.60
C ILE A 214 8.05 30.21 13.89
N THR A 215 7.36 30.35 15.02
CA THR A 215 7.96 30.30 16.36
C THR A 215 7.71 28.95 17.00
N ASN A 216 8.40 28.66 18.10
CA ASN A 216 8.28 27.37 18.80
C ASN A 216 7.01 27.29 19.67
N ASP A 217 5.97 28.08 19.35
CA ASP A 217 4.68 28.02 20.02
C ASP A 217 4.02 26.67 19.73
N SER A 218 3.55 25.99 20.79
CA SER A 218 3.05 24.62 20.71
C SER A 218 1.75 24.49 19.93
N ASN A 219 1.01 25.59 19.75
CA ASN A 219 -0.34 25.54 19.18
C ASN A 219 -0.43 26.07 17.74
N GLN A 220 0.68 26.57 17.19
CA GLN A 220 0.69 27.10 15.82
C GLN A 220 0.79 25.95 14.81
N GLU A 221 -0.10 25.95 13.81
CA GLU A 221 -0.05 24.99 12.71
C GLU A 221 0.64 25.59 11.48
N VAL A 222 1.43 24.77 10.80
CA VAL A 222 2.24 25.13 9.65
C VAL A 222 1.79 24.30 8.46
N TYR A 223 1.37 25.00 7.42
CA TYR A 223 1.16 24.43 6.10
C TYR A 223 2.51 24.26 5.40
N ILE A 224 2.74 23.11 4.77
CA ILE A 224 3.95 22.79 4.01
C ILE A 224 3.53 22.21 2.66
N ARG A 225 4.03 22.79 1.56
CA ARG A 225 3.91 22.25 0.20
C ARG A 225 5.24 21.66 -0.24
N ILE A 226 5.21 20.37 -0.57
CA ILE A 226 6.34 19.60 -1.05
C ILE A 226 6.06 19.17 -2.49
N HIS A 227 6.94 19.57 -3.40
CA HIS A 227 6.97 19.04 -4.75
C HIS A 227 7.59 17.65 -4.75
N ILE A 228 6.90 16.69 -5.38
CA ILE A 228 7.38 15.32 -5.55
C ILE A 228 7.45 15.03 -7.04
N ASP A 229 8.68 14.92 -7.55
CA ASP A 229 8.94 14.46 -8.90
C ASP A 229 8.54 12.98 -9.03
N LYS A 230 8.00 12.60 -10.20
CA LYS A 230 7.39 11.29 -10.45
C LYS A 230 6.32 10.89 -9.43
N GLY A 231 5.66 11.88 -8.83
CA GLY A 231 4.67 11.71 -7.77
C GLY A 231 3.26 11.39 -8.26
N GLN A 232 3.03 11.12 -9.55
CA GLN A 232 1.68 10.96 -10.13
C GLN A 232 0.84 9.91 -9.37
N ASN A 233 1.51 8.84 -8.93
CA ASN A 233 0.86 7.76 -8.19
C ASN A 233 0.41 8.16 -6.78
N LEU A 234 0.80 9.33 -6.27
CA LEU A 234 0.41 9.86 -4.96
C LEU A 234 -0.85 10.73 -5.02
N ILE A 235 -1.19 11.23 -6.21
CA ILE A 235 -2.33 12.11 -6.43
C ILE A 235 -3.63 11.40 -6.02
N GLY A 236 -4.45 12.11 -5.23
CA GLY A 236 -5.75 11.64 -4.75
C GLY A 236 -5.68 10.50 -3.73
N LYS A 237 -4.50 10.15 -3.20
CA LYS A 237 -4.43 9.19 -2.08
C LYS A 237 -4.91 9.86 -0.81
N GLN A 238 -5.80 9.15 -0.12
CA GLN A 238 -6.45 9.62 1.11
C GLN A 238 -5.96 8.91 2.37
N VAL A 239 -4.92 8.07 2.26
CA VAL A 239 -4.38 7.29 3.41
C VAL A 239 -2.88 7.52 3.55
N PRO A 240 -2.38 7.95 4.74
CA PRO A 240 -0.96 8.24 4.99
C PRO A 240 -0.03 7.06 4.69
N TYR A 241 -0.44 5.85 5.07
CA TYR A 241 0.33 4.63 4.79
C TYR A 241 0.59 4.43 3.28
N ILE A 242 -0.41 4.73 2.44
CA ILE A 242 -0.29 4.57 0.99
C ILE A 242 0.68 5.61 0.43
N LEU A 243 0.59 6.87 0.89
CA LEU A 243 1.55 7.90 0.51
C LEU A 243 2.98 7.47 0.84
N LYS A 244 3.23 7.03 2.08
CA LYS A 244 4.56 6.62 2.52
C LYS A 244 5.13 5.43 1.74
N ARG A 245 4.28 4.49 1.35
CA ARG A 245 4.70 3.29 0.59
C ARG A 245 4.96 3.62 -0.88
N ASP A 246 4.12 4.46 -1.47
CA ASP A 246 4.16 4.79 -2.90
C ASP A 246 5.08 6.00 -3.20
N LEU A 247 5.72 6.59 -2.17
CA LEU A 247 6.71 7.66 -2.31
C LEU A 247 7.86 7.22 -3.25
N PRO A 248 8.16 7.98 -4.31
CA PRO A 248 9.26 7.65 -5.23
C PRO A 248 10.61 7.58 -4.52
N SER A 249 11.34 6.48 -4.74
CA SER A 249 12.67 6.29 -4.16
C SER A 249 13.70 7.24 -4.78
N ASP A 250 13.65 7.40 -6.10
CA ASP A 250 14.57 8.16 -6.95
C ASP A 250 14.06 9.58 -7.32
N GLY A 251 12.88 9.97 -6.84
CA GLY A 251 12.30 11.30 -7.12
C GLY A 251 12.91 12.43 -6.29
N GLN A 252 12.95 13.63 -6.86
CA GLN A 252 13.23 14.84 -6.09
C GLN A 252 12.04 15.19 -5.19
N ARG A 253 12.34 15.62 -3.97
CA ARG A 253 11.35 16.09 -2.98
C ARG A 253 11.80 17.46 -2.52
N ILE A 254 11.07 18.49 -2.90
CA ILE A 254 11.50 19.88 -2.68
C ILE A 254 10.41 20.63 -1.93
N ILE A 255 10.73 21.26 -0.80
CA ILE A 255 9.83 22.19 -0.15
C ILE A 255 9.69 23.41 -1.05
N GLN A 256 8.47 23.65 -1.55
CA GLN A 256 8.19 24.82 -2.37
C GLN A 256 7.61 25.98 -1.57
N ARG A 257 6.90 25.66 -0.49
CA ARG A 257 6.21 26.65 0.34
C ARG A 257 6.03 26.13 1.74
N TYR A 258 6.11 27.01 2.72
CA TYR A 258 5.64 26.76 4.06
C TYR A 258 5.16 28.06 4.69
N ASN A 259 4.06 28.04 5.43
CA ASN A 259 3.52 29.22 6.10
C ASN A 259 2.69 28.82 7.33
N CYS A 260 2.58 29.71 8.31
CA CYS A 260 1.67 29.54 9.44
C CYS A 260 0.22 29.66 8.99
N LEU A 261 -0.64 28.78 9.49
CA LEU A 261 -2.08 28.91 9.37
C LEU A 261 -2.62 29.73 10.53
N LYS A 262 -3.54 30.64 10.23
CA LYS A 262 -4.26 31.43 11.23
C LYS A 262 -5.32 30.59 11.96
N ASN A 263 -5.92 29.64 11.23
CA ASN A 263 -6.87 28.65 11.71
C ASN A 263 -6.98 27.50 10.68
N LEU A 264 -7.80 26.50 10.99
CA LEU A 264 -8.03 25.31 10.16
C LEU A 264 -9.03 25.51 9.01
N SER A 265 -9.50 26.73 8.74
CA SER A 265 -10.45 27.00 7.64
C SER A 265 -9.77 26.80 6.28
N GLY A 266 -10.53 26.32 5.27
CA GLY A 266 -9.98 26.03 3.95
C GLY A 266 -9.35 24.64 3.81
N LEU A 267 -9.40 23.83 4.87
CA LEU A 267 -8.88 22.45 4.88
C LEU A 267 -9.97 21.41 4.57
N GLU A 268 -11.14 21.79 4.07
CA GLU A 268 -12.27 20.89 3.84
C GLU A 268 -11.95 19.81 2.80
N HIS A 269 -11.01 20.09 1.90
CA HIS A 269 -10.53 19.15 0.89
C HIS A 269 -9.34 18.29 1.35
N PHE A 270 -8.82 18.55 2.55
CA PHE A 270 -7.72 17.78 3.12
C PHE A 270 -8.25 16.55 3.84
N ASN A 271 -7.45 15.49 3.82
CA ASN A 271 -7.71 14.31 4.63
C ASN A 271 -7.22 14.57 6.05
N HIS A 272 -8.11 14.42 7.03
CA HIS A 272 -7.76 14.41 8.45
C HIS A 272 -7.18 13.04 8.83
N ILE A 273 -6.13 13.03 9.68
CA ILE A 273 -5.44 11.82 10.16
C ILE A 273 -5.93 11.42 11.56
#